data_AF-A0A539EA74-F1
#
_entry.id   AF-A0A539EA74-F1
#
_cell.length_a   1.000
_cell.length_b   1.000
_cell.length_c   1.000
_cell.angle_alpha   90.00
_cell.angle_beta   90.00
_cell.angle_gamma   90.00
#
_symmetry.space_group_name_H-M   'P 1'
#
loop_
_entity.id
_entity.type
_entity.pdbx_description
1 polymer ?
#
loop_
_entity_poly.entity_id
_entity_poly.type
_entity_poly.pdbx_seq_one_letter_code
_entity_poly.pdbx_strand_id
1 'polypeptide(L)'
;MMTRSISLLCLAIVATACTDDVPHLPPQNWKNITITVETRPPVLAKGMNEFLIITSDDQRRPVHDLIVTLQIRGHEKRHQAIQDGHVGAYRRAVPVQDPANDVLIVKLQRGEESGLLEFPLGEQTAP
;
A
#
# COMPACT_ATOMS: atom_id res chain seq x y z
N MET A 1 10.12 -12.91 -53.46
CA MET A 1 10.72 -12.55 -52.15
C MET A 1 9.77 -11.60 -51.43
N MET A 2 8.70 -12.08 -50.78
CA MET A 2 7.73 -11.18 -50.12
C MET A 2 6.90 -11.85 -49.00
N THR A 3 7.42 -12.88 -48.35
CA THR A 3 6.68 -13.65 -47.32
C THR A 3 7.38 -13.70 -45.95
N ARG A 4 8.56 -13.10 -45.80
CA ARG A 4 9.31 -13.09 -44.53
C ARG A 4 8.95 -11.95 -43.57
N SER A 5 8.27 -10.92 -44.04
CA SER A 5 8.02 -9.70 -43.23
C SER A 5 6.75 -9.74 -42.39
N ILE A 6 5.85 -10.71 -42.60
CA ILE A 6 4.57 -10.79 -41.87
C ILE A 6 4.77 -11.41 -40.47
N SER A 7 5.75 -12.30 -40.31
CA SER A 7 5.96 -13.01 -39.04
C SER A 7 6.52 -12.13 -37.91
N LEU A 8 7.13 -10.97 -38.21
CA LEU A 8 7.62 -10.03 -37.20
C LEU A 8 6.52 -9.11 -36.65
N LEU A 9 5.43 -8.88 -37.39
CA LEU A 9 4.39 -7.96 -36.98
C LEU A 9 3.46 -8.55 -35.91
N CYS A 10 3.24 -9.87 -35.92
CA CYS A 10 2.40 -10.54 -34.92
C CYS A 10 3.07 -10.66 -33.55
N LEU A 11 4.41 -10.59 -33.44
CA LEU A 11 5.11 -10.69 -32.16
C LEU A 11 5.08 -9.36 -31.38
N ALA A 12 4.90 -8.23 -32.06
CA ALA A 12 4.85 -6.91 -31.43
C ALA A 12 3.51 -6.61 -30.73
N ILE A 13 2.45 -7.36 -31.01
CA ILE A 13 1.10 -7.10 -30.47
C ILE A 13 0.87 -7.82 -29.11
N VAL A 14 1.73 -8.77 -28.73
CA VAL A 14 1.58 -9.55 -27.48
C VAL A 14 2.25 -8.85 -26.27
N ALA A 15 2.85 -7.67 -26.46
CA ALA A 15 3.55 -6.95 -25.39
C ALA A 15 2.70 -5.90 -24.65
N THR A 16 1.39 -5.81 -24.90
CA THR A 16 0.47 -5.10 -23.98
C THR A 16 0.15 -6.01 -22.80
N ALA A 17 1.18 -6.31 -22.00
CA ALA A 17 1.00 -6.97 -20.73
C ALA A 17 0.21 -6.03 -19.80
N CYS A 18 -0.87 -6.57 -19.22
CA CYS A 18 -1.76 -5.91 -18.28
C CYS A 18 -0.97 -5.19 -17.19
N THR A 19 -1.19 -3.88 -17.06
CA THR A 19 -0.89 -3.19 -15.80
C THR A 19 -2.09 -3.48 -14.91
N ASP A 20 -1.93 -4.37 -13.94
CA ASP A 20 -2.89 -4.43 -12.83
C ASP A 20 -2.60 -3.19 -11.98
N ASP A 21 -3.18 -2.05 -12.34
CA ASP A 21 -3.19 -0.87 -11.49
C ASP A 21 -4.08 -1.21 -10.28
N VAL A 22 -3.45 -1.74 -9.24
CA VAL A 22 -4.15 -2.01 -7.98
C VAL A 22 -4.39 -0.66 -7.30
N PRO A 23 -5.65 -0.36 -6.89
CA PRO A 23 -5.97 0.87 -6.20
C PRO A 23 -5.12 1.02 -4.94
N HIS A 24 -4.33 2.08 -4.87
CA HIS A 24 -3.45 2.35 -3.74
C HIS A 24 -3.62 3.78 -3.26
N LEU A 25 -3.27 3.98 -2.00
CA LEU A 25 -3.16 5.31 -1.42
C LEU A 25 -1.82 5.92 -1.82
N PRO A 26 -1.74 7.25 -2.06
CA PRO A 26 -0.49 7.92 -2.39
C PRO A 26 0.61 7.59 -1.36
N PRO A 27 1.80 7.11 -1.79
CA PRO A 27 2.89 6.81 -0.88
C PRO A 27 3.33 8.04 -0.10
N GLN A 28 3.70 7.86 1.17
CA GLN A 28 4.23 8.92 2.02
C GLN A 28 5.60 8.54 2.58
N ASN A 29 6.40 9.53 2.94
CA ASN A 29 7.74 9.30 3.48
C ASN A 29 7.77 9.62 4.98
N TRP A 30 8.43 8.75 5.74
CA TRP A 30 8.91 9.05 7.07
C TRP A 30 10.43 8.92 7.08
N LYS A 31 11.12 10.06 7.14
CA LYS A 31 12.59 10.14 6.97
C LYS A 31 13.00 9.55 5.60
N ASN A 32 13.88 8.54 5.61
CA ASN A 32 14.34 7.81 4.44
C ASN A 32 13.52 6.53 4.15
N ILE A 33 12.36 6.37 4.78
CA ILE A 33 11.48 5.20 4.61
C ILE A 33 10.23 5.65 3.85
N THR A 34 10.01 5.08 2.67
CA THR A 34 8.77 5.20 1.92
C THR A 34 7.75 4.19 2.44
N ILE A 35 6.53 4.66 2.64
CA ILE A 35 5.40 3.92 3.19
C ILE A 35 4.31 3.87 2.13
N THR A 36 4.04 2.67 1.65
CA THR A 36 2.96 2.37 0.72
C THR A 36 1.87 1.63 1.47
N VAL A 37 0.61 1.96 1.19
CA VAL A 37 -0.55 1.32 1.80
C VAL A 37 -1.38 0.62 0.74
N GLU A 38 -1.46 -0.71 0.86
CA GLU A 38 -2.35 -1.56 0.07
C GLU A 38 -3.51 -2.05 0.94
N THR A 39 -4.61 -2.41 0.30
CA THR A 39 -5.85 -2.79 0.97
C THR A 39 -6.39 -4.13 0.46
N ARG A 40 -7.06 -4.88 1.34
CA ARG A 40 -7.89 -6.03 0.96
C ARG A 40 -9.28 -5.87 1.62
N PRO A 41 -10.37 -5.78 0.83
CA PRO A 41 -10.42 -5.80 -0.65
C PRO A 41 -9.65 -4.63 -1.31
N PRO A 42 -9.26 -4.74 -2.59
CA PRO A 42 -8.49 -3.71 -3.29
C PRO A 42 -9.19 -2.36 -3.34
N VAL A 43 -10.53 -2.34 -3.38
CA VAL A 43 -11.31 -1.11 -3.23
C VAL A 43 -11.87 -1.07 -1.82
N LEU A 44 -11.55 -0.02 -1.08
CA LEU A 44 -11.99 0.14 0.31
C LEU A 44 -13.51 0.12 0.41
N ALA A 45 -14.01 -0.64 1.38
CA ALA A 45 -15.43 -0.78 1.65
C ALA A 45 -15.75 -0.48 3.12
N LYS A 46 -17.02 -0.18 3.43
CA LYS A 46 -17.46 -0.12 4.81
C LYS A 46 -17.34 -1.51 5.45
N GLY A 47 -16.76 -1.59 6.64
CA GLY A 47 -16.52 -2.83 7.38
C GLY A 47 -15.04 -3.09 7.65
N MET A 48 -14.69 -4.36 7.84
CA MET A 48 -13.30 -4.74 8.09
C MET A 48 -12.50 -4.74 6.78
N ASN A 49 -11.46 -3.92 6.71
CA ASN A 49 -10.50 -3.93 5.60
C ASN A 49 -9.14 -4.33 6.17
N GLU A 50 -8.44 -5.23 5.48
CA GLU A 50 -7.04 -5.48 5.75
C GLU A 50 -6.21 -4.37 5.12
N PHE A 51 -5.29 -3.81 5.91
CA PHE A 51 -4.29 -2.87 5.45
C PHE A 51 -2.93 -3.56 5.47
N LEU A 52 -2.25 -3.53 4.32
CA LEU A 52 -0.85 -3.90 4.16
C LEU A 52 -0.03 -2.62 4.11
N ILE A 53 0.82 -2.43 5.11
CA ILE A 53 1.79 -1.34 5.16
C ILE A 53 3.11 -1.89 4.64
N ILE A 54 3.55 -1.41 3.49
CA ILE A 54 4.79 -1.80 2.85
C ILE A 54 5.79 -0.67 3.08
N THR A 55 6.98 -1.02 3.56
CA THR A 55 8.00 -0.06 3.93
C THR A 55 9.31 -0.38 3.23
N SER A 56 9.86 0.60 2.50
CA SER A 56 11.11 0.47 1.77
C SER A 56 12.01 1.69 1.97
N ASP A 57 13.32 1.53 1.81
CA ASP A 57 14.25 2.66 1.79
C ASP A 57 14.30 3.34 0.41
N ASP A 58 15.15 4.35 0.27
CA ASP A 58 15.43 5.07 -0.97
C ASP A 58 15.97 4.20 -2.11
N GLN A 59 16.55 3.04 -1.77
CA GLN A 59 17.03 2.03 -2.70
C GLN A 59 15.98 0.93 -2.98
N ARG A 60 14.73 1.13 -2.54
CA ARG A 60 13.62 0.18 -2.63
C ARG A 60 13.87 -1.15 -1.91
N ARG A 61 14.78 -1.18 -0.94
CA ARG A 61 15.02 -2.38 -0.13
C ARG A 61 14.00 -2.43 1.01
N PRO A 62 13.52 -3.63 1.38
CA PRO A 62 12.63 -3.79 2.51
C PRO A 62 13.19 -3.23 3.80
N VAL A 63 12.37 -2.45 4.49
CA VAL A 63 12.68 -1.91 5.80
C VAL A 63 11.89 -2.69 6.86
N HIS A 64 12.58 -3.35 7.79
CA HIS A 64 11.95 -4.14 8.85
C HIS A 64 12.17 -3.51 10.23
N ASP A 65 11.74 -4.20 11.29
CA ASP A 65 11.89 -3.80 12.69
C ASP A 65 11.22 -2.46 13.04
N LEU A 66 10.05 -2.21 12.45
CA LEU A 66 9.18 -1.11 12.83
C LEU A 66 8.04 -1.61 13.72
N ILE A 67 7.70 -0.83 14.75
CA ILE A 67 6.39 -0.95 15.39
C ILE A 67 5.42 -0.12 14.58
N VAL A 68 4.50 -0.77 13.89
CA VAL A 68 3.46 -0.13 13.07
C VAL A 68 2.12 -0.23 13.79
N THR A 69 1.48 0.91 14.05
CA THR A 69 0.16 0.97 14.68
C THR A 69 -0.83 1.71 13.78
N LEU A 70 -1.99 1.10 13.56
CA LEU A 70 -3.07 1.62 12.73
C LEU A 70 -4.23 2.12 13.59
N GLN A 71 -4.87 3.20 13.15
CA GLN A 71 -6.05 3.75 13.79
C GLN A 71 -6.87 4.53 12.74
N ILE A 72 -8.20 4.40 12.73
CA ILE A 72 -9.04 5.35 11.99
C ILE A 72 -9.17 6.62 12.83
N ARG A 73 -8.93 7.79 12.24
CA ARG A 73 -9.06 9.09 12.93
C ARG A 73 -10.44 9.19 13.59
N GLY A 74 -10.47 9.64 14.85
CA GLY A 74 -11.70 9.76 15.63
C GLY A 74 -12.16 8.46 16.29
N HIS A 75 -11.59 7.30 15.94
CA HIS A 75 -11.82 6.06 16.68
C HIS A 75 -10.83 5.96 17.84
N GLU A 76 -11.25 5.46 19.00
CA GLU A 76 -10.36 5.27 20.16
C GLU A 76 -9.40 4.08 19.98
N LYS A 77 -9.80 3.09 19.18
CA LYS A 77 -9.11 1.81 19.09
C LYS A 77 -7.87 1.89 18.19
N ARG A 78 -6.72 1.54 18.75
CA ARG A 78 -5.44 1.34 18.05
C ARG A 78 -5.20 -0.13 17.79
N HIS A 79 -4.65 -0.42 16.62
CA HIS A 79 -4.38 -1.78 16.16
C HIS A 79 -2.91 -1.89 15.76
N GLN A 80 -2.09 -2.55 16.57
CA GLN A 80 -0.72 -2.87 16.15
C GLN A 80 -0.76 -3.88 14.98
N ALA A 81 -0.04 -3.56 13.91
CA ALA A 81 0.11 -4.45 12.77
C ALA A 81 1.19 -5.50 13.03
N ILE A 82 1.01 -6.66 12.41
CA ILE A 82 1.91 -7.79 12.57
C ILE A 82 2.91 -7.73 11.41
N GLN A 83 4.19 -7.75 11.73
CA GLN A 83 5.24 -7.85 10.73
C GLN A 83 5.15 -9.20 10.01
N ASP A 84 5.19 -9.16 8.68
CA ASP A 84 5.14 -10.31 7.81
C ASP A 84 6.56 -10.68 7.36
N GLY A 85 7.29 -11.42 8.20
CA GLY A 85 8.69 -11.78 7.92
C GLY A 85 9.61 -10.55 7.79
N HIS A 86 10.73 -10.69 7.07
CA HIS A 86 11.73 -9.62 6.88
C HIS A 86 11.56 -8.90 5.53
N VAL A 87 10.34 -8.88 4.97
CA VAL A 87 10.06 -8.30 3.65
C VAL A 87 9.50 -6.88 3.72
N GLY A 88 9.52 -6.26 4.91
CA GLY A 88 9.08 -4.88 5.10
C GLY A 88 7.58 -4.70 4.90
N ALA A 89 6.78 -5.74 5.14
CA ALA A 89 5.34 -5.69 5.10
C ALA A 89 4.76 -5.89 6.50
N TYR A 90 3.70 -5.14 6.83
CA TYR A 90 2.97 -5.24 8.09
C TYR A 90 1.48 -5.29 7.78
N ARG A 91 0.76 -6.23 8.38
CA ARG A 91 -0.66 -6.44 8.06
C ARG A 91 -1.57 -6.31 9.27
N ARG A 92 -2.74 -5.70 9.07
CA ARG A 92 -3.79 -5.65 10.10
C ARG A 92 -5.16 -5.32 9.51
N ALA A 93 -6.19 -6.01 9.99
CA ALA A 93 -7.57 -5.64 9.72
C ALA A 93 -8.06 -4.55 10.68
N VAL A 94 -8.66 -3.49 10.12
CA VAL A 94 -9.20 -2.33 10.85
C VAL A 94 -10.62 -2.03 10.35
N PRO A 95 -11.58 -1.70 11.23
CA PRO A 95 -12.92 -1.32 10.82
C PRO A 95 -12.93 0.09 10.20
N VAL A 96 -13.42 0.19 8.96
CA VAL A 96 -13.69 1.43 8.22
C VAL A 96 -15.20 1.69 8.25
N GLN A 97 -15.61 2.91 8.59
CA GLN A 97 -17.03 3.29 8.66
C GLN A 97 -17.48 4.03 7.40
N ASP A 98 -16.64 4.94 6.92
CA ASP A 98 -16.90 5.78 5.76
C ASP A 98 -15.63 5.90 4.89
N PRO A 99 -15.42 4.99 3.92
CA PRO A 99 -14.24 5.02 3.06
C PRO A 99 -13.98 6.34 2.34
N ALA A 100 -15.00 7.18 2.12
CA ALA A 100 -14.84 8.45 1.43
C ALA A 100 -14.24 9.55 2.33
N ASN A 101 -14.43 9.47 3.65
CA ASN A 101 -14.07 10.53 4.59
C ASN A 101 -13.14 10.08 5.73
N ASP A 102 -13.05 8.77 5.99
CA ASP A 102 -12.18 8.22 7.00
C ASP A 102 -10.71 8.50 6.67
N VAL A 103 -9.90 8.67 7.71
CA VAL A 103 -8.45 8.85 7.58
C VAL A 103 -7.75 7.74 8.36
N LEU A 104 -6.94 6.95 7.67
CA LEU A 104 -6.07 5.98 8.32
C LEU A 104 -4.83 6.68 8.87
N ILE A 105 -4.67 6.60 10.18
CA ILE A 105 -3.48 7.03 10.89
C ILE A 105 -2.52 5.84 10.99
N VAL A 106 -1.33 6.01 10.41
CA VAL A 106 -0.23 5.04 10.50
C VAL A 106 0.85 5.64 11.40
N LYS A 107 0.94 5.13 12.63
CA LYS A 107 2.04 5.46 13.54
C LYS A 107 3.18 4.47 13.33
N LEU A 108 4.37 5.00 13.08
CA LEU A 108 5.62 4.26 12.93
C LEU A 108 6.50 4.53 14.15
N GLN A 109 7.18 3.51 14.65
CA GLN A 109 8.17 3.66 15.71
C GLN A 109 9.38 2.77 15.44
N ARG A 110 10.57 3.31 15.67
CA ARG A 110 11.86 2.61 15.63
C ARG A 110 12.72 3.09 16.78
N GLY A 111 13.01 2.20 17.74
CA GLY A 111 13.63 2.61 19.00
C GLY A 111 12.79 3.67 19.72
N GLU A 112 13.41 4.82 20.01
CA GLU A 112 12.76 5.96 20.67
C GLU A 112 12.08 6.92 19.69
N GLU A 113 12.35 6.77 18.39
CA GLU A 113 11.83 7.68 17.38
C GLU A 113 10.45 7.22 16.91
N SER A 114 9.54 8.18 16.71
CA SER A 114 8.22 7.90 16.16
C SER A 114 7.77 8.95 15.15
N GLY A 115 6.91 8.52 14.23
CA GLY A 115 6.27 9.37 13.23
C GLY A 115 4.81 8.98 13.08
N LEU A 116 4.01 9.93 12.62
CA LEU A 116 2.59 9.75 12.32
C LEU A 116 2.36 10.20 10.88
N LEU A 117 1.79 9.29 10.08
CA LEU A 117 1.37 9.53 8.72
C LEU A 117 -0.15 9.39 8.63
N GLU A 118 -0.76 10.17 7.75
CA GLU A 118 -2.21 10.26 7.63
C GLU A 118 -2.61 10.00 6.19
N PHE A 119 -3.36 8.93 5.95
CA PHE A 119 -3.81 8.54 4.62
C PHE A 119 -5.33 8.73 4.53
N PRO A 120 -5.80 9.79 3.86
CA PRO A 120 -7.22 9.95 3.57
C PRO A 120 -7.71 8.82 2.69
N LEU A 121 -8.69 8.04 3.15
CA LEU A 121 -9.12 6.83 2.44
C LEU A 121 -9.80 7.14 1.11
N GLY A 122 -10.43 8.31 1.00
CA GLY A 122 -11.05 8.81 -0.24
C GLY A 122 -10.06 9.19 -1.36
N GLU A 123 -8.75 9.22 -1.07
CA GLU A 123 -7.70 9.47 -2.07
C GLU A 123 -7.18 8.17 -2.72
N GLN A 124 -7.78 7.02 -2.42
CA GLN A 124 -7.43 5.78 -3.11
C GLN A 124 -7.67 5.95 -4.61
N THR A 125 -6.60 5.86 -5.39
CA THR A 125 -6.71 6.02 -6.85
C THR A 125 -7.48 4.84 -7.42
N ALA A 126 -8.41 5.09 -8.33
CA ALA A 126 -9.14 4.04 -9.04
C ALA A 126 -8.15 3.15 -9.84
N PRO A 127 -8.49 1.86 -10.06
CA PRO A 127 -7.69 1.00 -10.92
C PRO A 127 -7.72 1.48 -12.38
#